data_AF-A0A434DJT8-F1
#
_entry.id   AF-A0A434DJT8-F1
#
_cell.length_a   1.000
_cell.length_b   1.000
_cell.length_c   1.000
_cell.angle_alpha   90.00
_cell.angle_beta   90.00
_cell.angle_gamma   90.00
#
_symmetry.space_group_name_H-M   'P 1'
#
loop_
_entity.id
_entity.type
_entity.pdbx_description
1 polymer ?
#
loop_
_entity_poly.entity_id
_entity_poly.type
_entity_poly.pdbx_seq_one_letter_code
_entity_poly.pdbx_strand_id
1 'polypeptide(L)'
;MRIWKSLVLAALMSGVAGLATAEEVVLNAVHFTPTQNGYAQSFLKFVQKVNEKGKGVVQINVRGGPEVVPPIQQGAALKSGLIDVIDTPAGQFLELVPEGEVFSASTKTPWEVRENGGWDFISGIFEKKANAHLLAHVDAGSGFNIFTIDEPKLNDEGSIDWSSLKIRSSPLYRDFLESLGATVIVQAPGDVYTSLERGVVNANAYTVFGYSSFGWDKFTKYR
;
A
#
# COMPACT_ATOMS: atom_id res chain seq x y z
N MET A 1 24.48 41.51 -61.56
CA MET A 1 23.66 41.67 -60.33
C MET A 1 22.46 40.73 -60.38
N ARG A 2 22.60 39.46 -59.99
CA ARG A 2 21.49 38.49 -60.09
C ARG A 2 21.63 37.26 -59.17
N ILE A 3 22.14 37.46 -57.95
CA ILE A 3 22.39 36.35 -56.99
C ILE A 3 21.85 36.64 -55.58
N TRP A 4 21.13 37.76 -55.36
CA TRP A 4 20.68 38.15 -54.00
C TRP A 4 19.21 37.87 -53.68
N LYS A 5 18.43 37.25 -54.58
CA LYS A 5 17.01 36.96 -54.33
C LYS A 5 16.71 35.56 -53.78
N SER A 6 17.71 34.68 -53.69
CA SER A 6 17.48 33.26 -53.33
C SER A 6 17.75 32.92 -51.85
N LEU A 7 18.18 33.89 -51.03
CA LEU A 7 18.54 33.63 -49.62
C LEU A 7 17.42 33.94 -48.61
N VAL A 8 16.31 34.55 -49.03
CA VAL A 8 15.22 34.94 -48.10
C VAL A 8 14.18 33.83 -47.92
N LEU A 9 14.10 32.85 -48.83
CA LEU A 9 13.09 31.79 -48.74
C LEU A 9 13.49 30.60 -47.86
N ALA A 10 14.77 30.45 -47.52
CA ALA A 10 15.24 29.35 -46.67
C ALA A 10 15.13 29.65 -45.16
N ALA A 11 14.85 30.89 -44.77
CA ALA A 11 14.77 31.31 -43.36
C ALA A 11 13.35 31.21 -42.76
N LEU A 12 12.33 30.83 -43.55
CA LEU A 12 10.93 30.78 -43.11
C LEU A 12 10.42 29.38 -42.74
N MET A 13 11.23 28.32 -42.92
CA MET A 13 10.83 26.95 -42.54
C MET A 13 11.39 26.47 -41.20
N SER A 14 12.19 27.27 -40.50
CA SER A 14 12.78 26.90 -39.19
C SER A 14 11.88 27.25 -38.00
N GLY A 15 10.73 27.88 -38.23
CA GLY A 15 9.89 28.49 -37.18
C GLY A 15 8.74 27.63 -36.65
N VAL A 16 8.53 26.42 -37.17
CA VAL A 16 7.54 25.48 -36.63
C VAL A 16 8.24 24.36 -35.87
N ALA A 17 9.06 24.73 -34.88
CA ALA A 17 9.24 23.85 -33.74
C ALA A 17 7.87 23.79 -33.06
N GLY A 18 7.05 22.80 -33.45
CA GLY A 18 5.80 22.53 -32.78
C GLY A 18 6.07 22.52 -31.28
N LEU A 19 5.29 23.27 -30.52
CA LEU A 19 5.19 23.08 -29.08
C LEU A 19 4.88 21.59 -28.90
N ALA A 20 5.89 20.78 -28.62
CA ALA A 20 5.69 19.42 -28.19
C ALA A 20 5.05 19.55 -26.82
N THR A 21 3.72 19.60 -26.80
CA THR A 21 2.96 19.37 -25.57
C THR A 21 3.36 17.96 -25.15
N ALA A 22 4.13 17.86 -24.06
CA ALA A 22 4.48 16.56 -23.51
C ALA A 22 3.20 15.73 -23.40
N GLU A 23 3.21 14.52 -23.96
CA GLU A 23 2.07 13.61 -23.87
C GLU A 23 1.72 13.41 -22.40
N GLU A 24 0.43 13.44 -22.08
CA GLU A 24 -0.04 13.21 -20.71
C GLU A 24 0.47 11.85 -20.23
N VAL A 25 1.23 11.85 -19.13
CA VAL A 25 1.84 10.62 -18.61
C VAL A 25 0.75 9.78 -17.97
N VAL A 26 0.55 8.56 -18.45
CA VAL A 26 -0.39 7.61 -17.85
C VAL A 26 0.36 6.61 -16.98
N LEU A 27 0.07 6.63 -15.68
CA LEU A 27 0.63 5.71 -14.68
C LEU A 27 -0.40 4.64 -14.32
N ASN A 28 -0.05 3.37 -14.45
CA ASN A 28 -0.90 2.27 -14.05
C ASN A 28 -0.76 2.02 -12.55
N ALA A 29 -1.89 1.86 -11.85
CA ALA A 29 -1.89 1.64 -10.41
C ALA A 29 -2.69 0.42 -9.95
N VAL A 30 -2.31 -0.17 -8.83
CA VAL A 30 -3.12 -1.18 -8.11
C VAL A 30 -3.23 -0.87 -6.62
N HIS A 31 -4.23 -1.45 -5.97
CA HIS A 31 -4.43 -1.38 -4.52
C HIS A 31 -4.44 -2.78 -3.87
N PHE A 32 -4.04 -2.89 -2.61
CA PHE A 32 -3.86 -4.19 -1.94
C PHE A 32 -5.14 -4.86 -1.40
N THR A 33 -6.28 -4.17 -1.44
CA THR A 33 -7.57 -4.66 -0.93
C THR A 33 -8.64 -4.69 -2.02
N PRO A 34 -9.76 -5.41 -1.86
CA PRO A 34 -10.91 -5.27 -2.77
C PRO A 34 -11.38 -3.82 -2.86
N THR A 35 -11.84 -3.37 -4.03
CA THR A 35 -12.17 -1.97 -4.32
C THR A 35 -13.12 -1.33 -3.29
N GLN A 36 -14.09 -2.07 -2.76
CA GLN A 36 -15.05 -1.59 -1.76
C GLN A 36 -14.45 -1.37 -0.36
N ASN A 37 -13.22 -1.82 -0.12
CA ASN A 37 -12.56 -1.68 1.17
C ASN A 37 -12.16 -0.22 1.44
N GLY A 38 -12.17 0.18 2.71
CA GLY A 38 -11.80 1.54 3.13
C GLY A 38 -10.44 2.02 2.61
N TYR A 39 -9.42 1.15 2.59
CA TYR A 39 -8.09 1.48 2.08
C TYR A 39 -8.11 1.80 0.58
N ALA A 40 -8.69 0.90 -0.23
CA ALA A 40 -8.86 1.13 -1.66
C ALA A 40 -9.68 2.41 -1.92
N GLN A 41 -10.75 2.65 -1.17
CA GLN A 41 -11.55 3.87 -1.29
C GLN A 41 -10.75 5.15 -0.93
N SER A 42 -9.85 5.08 0.06
CA SER A 42 -8.96 6.17 0.42
C SER A 42 -7.99 6.49 -0.74
N PHE A 43 -7.35 5.45 -1.29
CA PHE A 43 -6.46 5.57 -2.44
C PHE A 43 -7.17 6.11 -3.69
N LEU A 44 -8.39 5.64 -3.99
CA LEU A 44 -9.17 6.12 -5.14
C LEU A 44 -9.51 7.61 -5.03
N LYS A 45 -9.75 8.13 -3.82
CA LYS A 45 -9.93 9.58 -3.60
C LYS A 45 -8.64 10.36 -3.85
N PHE A 46 -7.48 9.80 -3.51
CA PHE A 46 -6.19 10.38 -3.87
C PHE A 46 -6.02 10.41 -5.40
N VAL A 47 -6.25 9.28 -6.08
CA VAL A 47 -6.19 9.18 -7.54
C VAL A 47 -7.12 10.18 -8.22
N GLN A 48 -8.36 10.32 -7.76
CA GLN A 48 -9.30 11.30 -8.29
C GLN A 48 -8.72 12.72 -8.22
N LYS A 49 -8.17 13.13 -7.07
CA LYS A 49 -7.58 14.46 -6.90
C LYS A 49 -6.35 14.67 -7.80
N VAL A 50 -5.54 13.62 -8.01
CA VAL A 50 -4.39 13.68 -8.92
C VAL A 50 -4.89 13.86 -10.35
N ASN A 51 -5.84 13.06 -10.81
CA ASN A 51 -6.36 13.15 -12.19
C ASN A 51 -7.09 14.47 -12.47
N GLU A 52 -7.80 15.02 -11.46
CA GLU A 52 -8.46 16.32 -11.61
C GLU A 52 -7.45 17.48 -11.75
N LYS A 53 -6.37 17.46 -10.96
CA LYS A 53 -5.33 18.51 -10.96
C LYS A 53 -4.25 18.30 -12.01
N GLY A 54 -4.07 17.06 -12.46
CA GLY A 54 -3.00 16.62 -13.36
C GLY A 54 -3.38 16.65 -14.84
N LYS A 55 -4.56 17.13 -15.21
CA LYS A 55 -5.04 17.14 -16.61
C LYS A 55 -3.99 17.71 -17.57
N GLY A 56 -3.63 16.91 -18.57
CA GLY A 56 -2.63 17.27 -19.58
C GLY A 56 -1.18 17.15 -19.10
N VAL A 57 -0.96 16.57 -17.92
CA VAL A 57 0.37 16.34 -17.33
C VAL A 57 0.50 14.88 -16.87
N VAL A 58 -0.42 14.42 -16.03
CA VAL A 58 -0.40 13.07 -15.46
C VAL A 58 -1.82 12.55 -15.20
N GLN A 59 -2.03 11.29 -15.53
CA GLN A 59 -3.21 10.52 -15.19
C GLN A 59 -2.79 9.21 -14.52
N ILE A 60 -3.44 8.86 -13.41
CA ILE A 60 -3.35 7.53 -12.80
C ILE A 60 -4.53 6.69 -13.28
N ASN A 61 -4.22 5.57 -13.94
CA ASN A 61 -5.14 4.55 -14.41
C ASN A 61 -5.13 3.35 -13.44
N VAL A 62 -6.15 3.25 -12.59
CA VAL A 62 -6.26 2.16 -11.63
C VAL A 62 -6.70 0.88 -12.35
N ARG A 63 -5.82 -0.12 -12.34
CA ARG A 63 -6.04 -1.40 -13.00
C ARG A 63 -6.91 -2.35 -12.18
N GLY A 64 -6.96 -2.16 -10.87
CA GLY A 64 -7.77 -2.95 -9.93
C GLY A 64 -7.01 -3.24 -8.64
N GLY A 65 -7.40 -4.32 -7.98
CA GLY A 65 -6.89 -4.73 -6.68
C GLY A 65 -6.19 -6.10 -6.68
N PRO A 66 -6.38 -6.91 -5.62
CA PRO A 66 -5.84 -8.25 -5.48
C PRO A 66 -6.14 -9.21 -6.64
N GLU A 67 -7.25 -8.98 -7.34
CA GLU A 67 -7.66 -9.75 -8.52
C GLU A 67 -6.77 -9.50 -9.75
N VAL A 68 -6.04 -8.38 -9.78
CA VAL A 68 -5.10 -8.03 -10.86
C VAL A 68 -3.67 -8.34 -10.46
N VAL A 69 -3.25 -7.88 -9.27
CA VAL A 69 -1.93 -8.21 -8.71
C VAL A 69 -2.11 -8.63 -7.24
N PRO A 70 -1.85 -9.91 -6.90
CA PRO A 70 -1.90 -10.39 -5.53
C PRO A 70 -1.03 -9.53 -4.61
N PRO A 71 -1.47 -9.21 -3.37
CA PRO A 71 -0.77 -8.26 -2.51
C PRO A 71 0.73 -8.52 -2.31
N ILE A 72 1.12 -9.77 -2.04
CA ILE A 72 2.52 -10.17 -1.86
C ILE A 72 3.38 -9.90 -3.11
N GLN A 73 2.77 -9.87 -4.29
CA GLN A 73 3.46 -9.65 -5.57
C GLN A 73 3.55 -8.16 -5.97
N GLN A 74 2.85 -7.26 -5.27
CA GLN A 74 2.76 -5.85 -5.67
C GLN A 74 4.11 -5.12 -5.62
N GLY A 75 4.94 -5.39 -4.61
CA GLY A 75 6.28 -4.80 -4.52
C GLY A 75 7.19 -5.22 -5.67
N ALA A 76 7.12 -6.49 -6.10
CA ALA A 76 7.87 -6.99 -7.25
C ALA A 76 7.35 -6.41 -8.58
N ALA A 77 6.03 -6.31 -8.72
CA ALA A 77 5.39 -5.68 -9.88
C ALA A 77 5.82 -4.22 -10.04
N LEU A 78 5.83 -3.45 -8.93
CA LEU A 78 6.35 -2.08 -8.90
C LEU A 78 7.83 -2.01 -9.29
N LYS A 79 8.67 -2.81 -8.64
CA LYS A 79 10.12 -2.82 -8.89
C LYS A 79 10.47 -3.10 -10.37
N SER A 80 9.70 -3.98 -11.01
CA SER A 80 9.89 -4.35 -12.42
C SER A 80 9.35 -3.33 -13.43
N GLY A 81 8.56 -2.34 -12.98
CA GLY A 81 7.86 -1.39 -13.85
C GLY A 81 6.60 -1.97 -14.52
N LEU A 82 6.12 -3.14 -14.09
CA LEU A 82 4.83 -3.68 -14.54
C LEU A 82 3.66 -2.82 -14.05
N ILE A 83 3.78 -2.27 -12.84
CA ILE A 83 2.86 -1.31 -12.24
C ILE A 83 3.67 -0.08 -11.82
N ASP A 84 3.13 1.12 -12.03
CA ASP A 84 3.83 2.38 -11.76
C ASP A 84 3.57 2.91 -10.35
N VAL A 85 2.36 2.66 -9.81
CA VAL A 85 1.93 3.16 -8.50
C VAL A 85 1.21 2.05 -7.73
N ILE A 86 1.52 1.86 -6.46
CA ILE A 86 0.79 0.91 -5.62
C ILE A 86 0.35 1.57 -4.31
N ASP A 87 -0.85 1.21 -3.87
CA ASP A 87 -1.29 1.38 -2.48
C ASP A 87 -1.11 0.04 -1.75
N THR A 88 -0.15 -0.01 -0.83
CA THR A 88 0.20 -1.23 -0.09
C THR A 88 0.87 -0.93 1.25
N PRO A 89 0.65 -1.75 2.30
CA PRO A 89 1.41 -1.66 3.55
C PRO A 89 2.88 -2.07 3.36
N ALA A 90 3.76 -1.45 4.16
CA ALA A 90 5.21 -1.71 4.13
C ALA A 90 5.57 -3.19 4.34
N GLY A 91 4.77 -3.95 5.10
CA GLY A 91 4.95 -5.40 5.28
C GLY A 91 4.88 -6.25 4.02
N GLN A 92 4.36 -5.72 2.92
CA GLN A 92 4.42 -6.40 1.61
C GLN A 92 5.74 -6.15 0.87
N PHE A 93 6.62 -5.30 1.41
CA PHE A 93 7.96 -5.06 0.90
C PHE A 93 9.05 -5.79 1.68
N LEU A 94 8.76 -6.58 2.73
CA LEU A 94 9.78 -7.17 3.60
C LEU A 94 10.95 -7.87 2.87
N GLU A 95 10.67 -8.55 1.75
CA GLU A 95 11.71 -9.22 0.94
C GLU A 95 12.58 -8.24 0.12
N LEU A 96 12.07 -7.05 -0.16
CA LEU A 96 12.76 -6.01 -0.95
C LEU A 96 13.38 -4.92 -0.06
N VAL A 97 12.62 -4.41 0.91
CA VAL A 97 12.92 -3.26 1.78
C VAL A 97 12.47 -3.56 3.21
N PRO A 98 13.17 -4.43 3.95
CA PRO A 98 12.82 -4.74 5.34
C PRO A 98 12.85 -3.50 6.25
N GLU A 99 13.66 -2.48 5.94
CA GLU A 99 13.68 -1.21 6.68
C GLU A 99 12.36 -0.44 6.60
N GLY A 100 11.49 -0.74 5.63
CA GLY A 100 10.16 -0.15 5.52
C GLY A 100 9.28 -0.40 6.74
N GLU A 101 9.56 -1.44 7.53
CA GLU A 101 8.87 -1.74 8.79
C GLU A 101 8.98 -0.64 9.84
N VAL A 102 9.90 0.31 9.66
CA VAL A 102 9.96 1.51 10.50
C VAL A 102 8.63 2.26 10.56
N PHE A 103 7.79 2.17 9.51
CA PHE A 103 6.45 2.78 9.52
C PHE A 103 5.51 2.17 10.57
N SER A 104 5.69 0.88 10.89
CA SER A 104 4.90 0.18 11.90
C SER A 104 5.50 0.31 13.30
N ALA A 105 6.82 0.47 13.40
CA ALA A 105 7.52 0.65 14.69
C ALA A 105 7.53 2.10 15.19
N SER A 106 7.37 3.09 14.30
CA SER A 106 7.43 4.51 14.65
C SER A 106 6.23 4.95 15.48
N THR A 107 6.50 5.66 16.58
CA THR A 107 5.48 6.36 17.38
C THR A 107 5.17 7.78 16.88
N LYS A 108 5.88 8.22 15.83
CA LYS A 108 5.72 9.54 15.22
C LYS A 108 4.64 9.53 14.16
N THR A 109 3.93 10.65 14.06
CA THR A 109 2.95 10.92 13.01
C THR A 109 3.61 11.14 11.64
N PRO A 110 2.89 10.98 10.52
CA PRO A 110 3.45 11.19 9.19
C PRO A 110 4.05 12.59 8.96
N TRP A 111 3.46 13.65 9.54
CA TRP A 111 4.00 15.01 9.39
C TRP A 111 5.27 15.22 10.21
N GLU A 112 5.36 14.69 11.43
CA GLU A 112 6.60 14.73 12.22
C GLU A 112 7.75 13.99 11.52
N VAL A 113 7.46 12.85 10.89
CA VAL A 113 8.44 12.07 10.11
C VAL A 113 8.92 12.83 8.87
N ARG A 114 8.05 13.64 8.24
CA ARG A 114 8.46 14.53 7.14
C ARG A 114 9.32 15.68 7.64
N GLU A 115 8.90 16.35 8.71
CA GLU A 115 9.61 17.51 9.27
C GLU A 115 11.02 17.17 9.76
N ASN A 116 11.22 15.97 10.31
CA ASN A 116 12.51 15.55 10.85
C ASN A 116 13.43 14.84 9.83
N GLY A 117 13.05 14.78 8.55
CA GLY A 117 13.83 14.15 7.48
C GLY A 117 13.74 12.61 7.43
N GLY A 118 13.00 11.98 8.34
CA GLY A 118 12.77 10.54 8.33
C GLY A 118 12.09 10.04 7.06
N TRP A 119 11.19 10.84 6.47
CA TRP A 119 10.52 10.51 5.21
C TRP A 119 11.50 10.39 4.05
N ASP A 120 12.39 11.36 3.90
CA ASP A 120 13.37 11.37 2.81
C ASP A 120 14.41 10.26 3.01
N PHE A 121 14.81 10.01 4.26
CA PHE A 121 15.70 8.90 4.60
C PHE A 121 15.11 7.55 4.16
N ILE A 122 13.87 7.24 4.54
CA ILE A 122 13.26 5.95 4.18
C ILE A 122 12.92 5.89 2.69
N SER A 123 12.49 6.99 2.07
CA SER A 123 12.27 7.05 0.62
C SER A 123 13.55 6.72 -0.17
N GLY A 124 14.69 7.26 0.25
CA GLY A 124 15.98 6.94 -0.37
C GLY A 124 16.40 5.47 -0.24
N ILE A 125 15.90 4.74 0.76
CA ILE A 125 16.10 3.29 0.87
C ILE A 125 15.19 2.55 -0.13
N PHE A 126 13.92 2.94 -0.23
CA PHE A 126 12.99 2.38 -1.21
C PHE A 126 13.48 2.60 -2.65
N GLU A 127 14.03 3.76 -2.96
CA GLU A 127 14.59 4.07 -4.28
C GLU A 127 15.72 3.09 -4.64
N LYS A 128 16.66 2.86 -3.71
CA LYS A 128 17.82 1.99 -3.93
C LYS A 128 17.46 0.50 -4.03
N LYS A 129 16.52 0.03 -3.22
CA LYS A 129 16.26 -1.42 -3.06
C LYS A 129 15.08 -1.92 -3.89
N ALA A 130 14.09 -1.06 -4.10
CA ALA A 130 12.82 -1.42 -4.75
C ALA A 130 12.51 -0.62 -6.02
N ASN A 131 13.39 0.28 -6.47
CA ASN A 131 13.09 1.18 -7.59
C ASN A 131 11.77 1.93 -7.35
N ALA A 132 11.54 2.37 -6.11
CA ALA A 132 10.27 2.91 -5.64
C ALA A 132 10.49 4.24 -4.92
N HIS A 133 9.63 5.23 -5.20
CA HIS A 133 9.63 6.51 -4.50
C HIS A 133 8.36 6.62 -3.65
N LEU A 134 8.50 7.06 -2.40
CA LEU A 134 7.36 7.14 -1.48
C LEU A 134 6.58 8.43 -1.68
N LEU A 135 5.31 8.31 -2.06
CA LEU A 135 4.43 9.45 -2.30
C LEU A 135 3.73 9.93 -1.01
N ALA A 136 3.15 9.00 -0.25
CA ALA A 136 2.35 9.33 0.93
C ALA A 136 2.33 8.18 1.95
N HIS A 137 2.10 8.54 3.22
CA HIS A 137 1.67 7.61 4.26
C HIS A 137 0.20 7.92 4.53
N VAL A 138 -0.67 7.17 3.88
CA VAL A 138 -2.13 7.32 3.99
C VAL A 138 -2.66 6.50 5.15
N ASP A 139 -3.83 6.88 5.68
CA ASP A 139 -4.57 6.14 6.69
C ASP A 139 -3.79 5.82 8.00
N ALA A 140 -2.78 6.64 8.29
CA ALA A 140 -1.98 6.54 9.51
C ALA A 140 -2.83 6.70 10.77
N GLY A 141 -2.42 6.03 11.85
CA GLY A 141 -3.12 6.09 13.13
C GLY A 141 -4.34 5.17 13.24
N SER A 142 -4.63 4.33 12.24
CA SER A 142 -5.74 3.37 12.27
C SER A 142 -5.65 2.34 13.42
N GLY A 143 -4.43 2.10 13.94
CA GLY A 143 -4.14 1.18 15.03
C GLY A 143 -4.35 -0.29 14.65
N PHE A 144 -3.54 -1.19 15.22
CA PHE A 144 -3.68 -2.62 15.02
C PHE A 144 -4.28 -3.27 16.25
N ASN A 145 -5.19 -4.23 16.04
CA ASN A 145 -5.90 -4.93 17.10
C ASN A 145 -5.97 -6.42 16.77
N ILE A 146 -6.24 -7.23 17.79
CA ILE A 146 -6.47 -8.66 17.63
C ILE A 146 -7.96 -8.90 17.88
N PHE A 147 -8.66 -9.32 16.85
CA PHE A 147 -10.09 -9.59 16.93
C PHE A 147 -10.30 -11.09 17.11
N THR A 148 -11.04 -11.49 18.15
CA THR A 148 -11.24 -12.91 18.48
C THR A 148 -12.71 -13.31 18.35
N ILE A 149 -12.95 -14.57 18.01
CA ILE A 149 -14.30 -15.15 17.95
C ILE A 149 -14.88 -15.23 19.37
N ASP A 150 -14.14 -15.85 20.27
CA ASP A 150 -14.50 -16.02 21.68
C ASP A 150 -13.73 -15.03 22.57
N GLU A 151 -14.22 -14.82 23.78
CA GLU A 151 -13.51 -14.04 24.80
C GLU A 151 -12.13 -14.67 25.05
N PRO A 152 -11.02 -13.90 24.95
CA PRO A 152 -9.69 -14.44 25.20
C PRO A 152 -9.61 -15.01 26.61
N LYS A 153 -9.10 -16.23 26.72
CA LYS A 153 -8.86 -16.87 28.02
C LYS A 153 -7.75 -16.14 28.76
N LEU A 154 -7.83 -16.14 30.09
CA LEU A 154 -6.76 -15.66 30.94
C LEU A 154 -5.94 -16.83 31.48
N ASN A 155 -4.63 -16.64 31.61
CA ASN A 155 -3.74 -17.55 32.30
C ASN A 155 -3.82 -17.34 33.84
N ASP A 156 -3.07 -18.14 34.60
CA ASP A 156 -3.04 -18.07 36.07
C ASP A 156 -2.55 -16.72 36.62
N GLU A 157 -1.88 -15.92 35.79
CA GLU A 157 -1.36 -14.58 36.11
C GLU A 157 -2.37 -13.46 35.76
N GLY A 158 -3.55 -13.82 35.24
CA GLY A 158 -4.58 -12.88 34.80
C GLY A 158 -4.27 -12.17 33.48
N SER A 159 -3.25 -12.62 32.73
CA SER A 159 -2.93 -12.15 31.38
C SER A 159 -3.58 -13.01 30.32
N ILE A 160 -3.65 -12.56 29.06
CA ILE A 160 -4.19 -13.37 27.95
C ILE A 160 -3.37 -14.67 27.81
N ASP A 161 -4.06 -15.81 27.78
CA ASP A 161 -3.50 -17.10 27.38
C ASP A 161 -3.37 -17.16 25.86
N TRP A 162 -2.24 -16.66 25.37
CA TRP A 162 -1.90 -16.61 23.95
C TRP A 162 -1.85 -18.00 23.29
N SER A 163 -1.54 -19.05 24.05
CA SER A 163 -1.45 -20.42 23.52
C SER A 163 -2.80 -20.95 23.01
N SER A 164 -3.90 -20.37 23.50
CA SER A 164 -5.26 -20.67 23.05
C SER A 164 -5.65 -20.01 21.72
N LEU A 165 -4.84 -19.07 21.23
CA LEU A 165 -5.14 -18.28 20.04
C LEU A 165 -4.42 -18.83 18.80
N LYS A 166 -5.22 -19.11 17.77
CA LYS A 166 -4.80 -19.36 16.40
C LYS A 166 -5.11 -18.13 15.59
N ILE A 167 -4.12 -17.26 15.44
CA ILE A 167 -4.29 -15.90 14.92
C ILE A 167 -3.90 -15.87 13.45
N ARG A 168 -4.83 -15.44 12.58
CA ARG A 168 -4.45 -15.00 11.25
C ARG A 168 -3.67 -13.68 11.36
N SER A 169 -2.55 -13.60 10.66
CA SER A 169 -1.71 -12.40 10.59
C SER A 169 -1.33 -12.04 9.15
N SER A 170 -0.97 -10.78 8.91
CA SER A 170 -0.04 -10.42 7.82
C SER A 170 1.41 -10.74 8.27
N PRO A 171 2.41 -10.70 7.38
CA PRO A 171 3.81 -10.90 7.79
C PRO A 171 4.26 -9.98 8.94
N LEU A 172 3.68 -8.77 9.03
CA LEU A 172 4.02 -7.72 10.00
C LEU A 172 4.01 -8.18 11.47
N TYR A 173 2.98 -8.89 11.94
CA TYR A 173 2.86 -9.23 13.37
C TYR A 173 3.38 -10.63 13.72
N ARG A 174 3.84 -11.43 12.75
CA ARG A 174 4.10 -12.86 12.96
C ARG A 174 5.06 -13.08 14.14
N ASP A 175 6.24 -12.49 14.07
CA ASP A 175 7.28 -12.71 15.07
C ASP A 175 6.86 -12.18 16.46
N PHE A 176 6.12 -11.06 16.49
CA PHE A 176 5.56 -10.51 17.73
C PHE A 176 4.54 -11.47 18.36
N LEU A 177 3.56 -11.95 17.60
CA LEU A 177 2.51 -12.84 18.11
C LEU A 177 3.05 -14.23 18.48
N GLU A 178 4.01 -14.75 17.72
CA GLU A 178 4.72 -16.00 18.07
C GLU A 178 5.52 -15.84 19.37
N SER A 179 6.16 -14.68 19.59
CA SER A 179 6.88 -14.42 20.85
C SER A 179 5.97 -14.38 22.08
N LEU A 180 4.68 -14.10 21.89
CA LEU A 180 3.66 -14.18 22.93
C LEU A 180 3.16 -15.60 23.18
N GLY A 181 3.50 -16.56 22.30
CA GLY A 181 3.08 -17.96 22.39
C GLY A 181 1.83 -18.31 21.57
N ALA A 182 1.34 -17.41 20.71
CA ALA A 182 0.20 -17.70 19.84
C ALA A 182 0.60 -18.58 18.64
N THR A 183 -0.35 -19.37 18.14
CA THR A 183 -0.20 -20.04 16.85
C THR A 183 -0.54 -19.05 15.74
N VAL A 184 0.42 -18.71 14.87
CA VAL A 184 0.20 -17.72 13.80
C VAL A 184 0.05 -18.39 12.44
N ILE A 185 -0.95 -17.95 11.68
CA ILE A 185 -1.15 -18.34 10.28
C ILE A 185 -1.08 -17.09 9.40
N VAL A 186 -0.03 -16.99 8.58
CA VAL A 186 0.12 -15.90 7.62
C VAL A 186 -0.66 -16.21 6.35
N GLN A 187 -1.64 -15.38 6.01
CA GLN A 187 -2.45 -15.51 4.79
C GLN A 187 -2.98 -14.16 4.30
N ALA A 188 -3.38 -14.09 3.04
CA ALA A 188 -3.91 -12.85 2.45
C ALA A 188 -5.27 -12.46 3.07
N PRO A 189 -5.65 -11.17 3.07
CA PRO A 189 -6.95 -10.74 3.60
C PRO A 189 -8.15 -11.48 2.97
N GLY A 190 -8.09 -11.84 1.69
CA GLY A 190 -9.17 -12.57 1.01
C GLY A 190 -9.50 -13.93 1.64
N ASP A 191 -8.52 -14.61 2.22
CA ASP A 191 -8.66 -16.00 2.71
C ASP A 191 -9.19 -16.09 4.15
N VAL A 192 -9.23 -14.94 4.84
CA VAL A 192 -9.52 -14.87 6.28
C VAL A 192 -10.98 -15.19 6.58
N TYR A 193 -11.91 -14.79 5.70
CA TYR A 193 -13.34 -15.08 5.89
C TYR A 193 -13.57 -16.59 5.98
N THR A 194 -13.08 -17.34 5.00
CA THR A 194 -13.20 -18.81 4.95
C THR A 194 -12.43 -19.47 6.08
N SER A 195 -11.28 -18.90 6.49
CA SER A 195 -10.50 -19.44 7.61
C SER A 195 -11.22 -19.29 8.95
N LEU A 196 -11.90 -18.16 9.19
CA LEU A 196 -12.75 -17.96 10.36
C LEU A 196 -13.99 -18.87 10.30
N GLU A 197 -14.65 -18.93 9.14
CA GLU A 197 -15.85 -19.75 8.92
C GLU A 197 -15.59 -21.25 9.17
N ARG A 198 -14.42 -21.74 8.75
CA ARG A 198 -14.03 -23.16 8.89
C ARG A 198 -13.27 -23.47 10.18
N GLY A 199 -13.03 -22.47 11.04
CA GLY A 199 -12.29 -22.65 12.29
C GLY A 199 -10.80 -22.99 12.12
N VAL A 200 -10.19 -22.63 10.98
CA VAL A 200 -8.74 -22.73 10.78
C VAL A 200 -8.01 -21.76 11.72
N VAL A 201 -8.60 -20.58 11.92
CA VAL A 201 -8.17 -19.55 12.88
C VAL A 201 -9.36 -19.17 13.75
N ASN A 202 -9.10 -18.79 15.00
CA ASN A 202 -10.11 -18.25 15.92
C ASN A 202 -9.90 -16.77 16.25
N ALA A 203 -8.88 -16.15 15.63
CA ALA A 203 -8.54 -14.76 15.80
C ALA A 203 -7.93 -14.18 14.52
N ASN A 204 -7.98 -12.85 14.38
CA ASN A 204 -7.43 -12.12 13.25
C ASN A 204 -6.78 -10.81 13.71
N ALA A 205 -5.51 -10.63 13.40
CA ALA A 205 -4.79 -9.39 13.63
C ALA A 205 -4.95 -8.45 12.43
N TYR A 206 -5.57 -7.29 12.65
CA TYR A 206 -5.81 -6.29 11.59
C TYR A 206 -6.11 -4.90 12.18
N THR A 207 -6.26 -3.90 11.32
CA THR A 207 -6.75 -2.57 11.72
C THR A 207 -8.26 -2.57 11.90
N VAL A 208 -8.80 -1.58 12.62
CA VAL A 208 -10.26 -1.34 12.65
C VAL A 208 -10.74 -0.83 11.28
N PHE A 209 -9.92 -0.01 10.62
CA PHE A 209 -10.24 0.57 9.33
C PHE A 209 -10.30 -0.51 8.24
N GLY A 210 -11.43 -0.58 7.52
CA GLY A 210 -11.64 -1.58 6.47
C GLY A 210 -11.91 -3.01 6.97
N TYR A 211 -12.01 -3.26 8.28
CA TYR A 211 -12.24 -4.60 8.84
C TYR A 211 -13.59 -5.20 8.42
N SER A 212 -14.68 -4.45 8.62
CA SER A 212 -16.04 -4.90 8.30
C SER A 212 -16.30 -5.08 6.81
N SER A 213 -15.53 -4.40 5.94
CA SER A 213 -15.64 -4.56 4.48
C SER A 213 -15.31 -5.99 4.01
N PHE A 214 -14.59 -6.77 4.82
CA PHE A 214 -14.33 -8.19 4.55
C PHE A 214 -15.37 -9.14 5.18
N GLY A 215 -16.30 -8.62 6.00
CA GLY A 215 -17.32 -9.41 6.68
C GLY A 215 -16.81 -10.27 7.84
N TRP A 216 -15.60 -10.03 8.35
CA TRP A 216 -15.01 -10.79 9.45
C TRP A 216 -15.69 -10.55 10.80
N ASP A 217 -16.32 -9.39 10.96
CA ASP A 217 -17.13 -8.97 12.11
C ASP A 217 -18.36 -9.87 12.35
N LYS A 218 -18.76 -10.64 11.33
CA LYS A 218 -19.74 -11.73 11.49
C LYS A 218 -19.26 -12.80 12.47
N PHE A 219 -17.94 -13.04 12.54
CA PHE A 219 -17.34 -14.08 13.36
C PHE A 219 -16.70 -13.52 14.64
N THR A 220 -15.87 -12.48 14.53
CA THR A 220 -15.10 -11.95 15.67
C THR A 220 -15.95 -11.00 16.53
N LYS A 221 -16.03 -11.26 17.84
CA LYS A 221 -16.89 -10.53 18.79
C LYS A 221 -16.13 -9.72 19.83
N TYR A 222 -14.82 -9.95 19.97
CA TYR A 222 -13.97 -9.28 20.96
C TYR A 222 -12.76 -8.63 20.27
N ARG A 223 -12.18 -7.63 20.92
CA ARG A 223 -11.02 -6.84 20.45
C ARG A 223 -10.13 -6.44 21.62
#